data_AF-A0A920CS26-F1
#
_entry.id   AF-A0A920CS26-F1
#
_cell.length_a   1.000
_cell.length_b   1.000
_cell.length_c   1.000
_cell.angle_alpha   90.00
_cell.angle_beta   90.00
_cell.angle_gamma   90.00
#
_symmetry.space_group_name_H-M   'P 1'
#
loop_
_entity.id
_entity.type
_entity.pdbx_description
1 polymer ?
#
loop_
_entity_poly.entity_id
_entity_poly.type
_entity_poly.pdbx_seq_one_letter_code
_entity_poly.pdbx_strand_id
1 'polypeptide(L)'
;MSIELQGVDQMQAAIRRKLEAGVIKMENQGLKEAGEILAQAQREKVPVSTIEHVHMRDDIKVSPVRRQDGLRSVTIGPGKKTAWRAHFSEFGTRNQPAQPFIYPAFHENKVKVAQLLANTMRRGMAEG
;
A
#
# COMPACT_ATOMS: atom_id res chain seq x y z
N MET A 1 32.73 44.33 9.21
CA MET A 1 33.07 42.89 9.07
C MET A 1 31.82 42.12 9.46
N SER A 2 31.01 41.72 8.48
CA SER A 2 29.76 40.98 8.70
C SER A 2 30.06 39.49 8.56
N ILE A 3 30.00 38.77 9.68
CA ILE A 3 30.08 37.31 9.73
C ILE A 3 28.69 36.88 10.18
N GLU A 4 27.82 36.54 9.25
CA GLU A 4 26.47 36.13 9.60
C GLU A 4 25.85 35.24 8.51
N LEU A 5 25.06 34.26 8.97
CA LEU A 5 24.10 33.40 8.25
C LEU A 5 24.52 32.07 7.59
N GLN A 6 25.77 31.76 7.27
CA GLN A 6 26.07 30.45 6.64
C GLN A 6 25.73 29.23 7.55
N GLY A 7 25.94 29.34 8.86
CA GLY A 7 25.61 28.27 9.81
C GLY A 7 24.09 28.11 10.04
N VAL A 8 23.34 29.21 10.01
CA VAL A 8 21.88 29.22 10.20
C VAL A 8 21.20 28.63 8.96
N ASP A 9 21.67 28.97 7.76
CA ASP A 9 21.14 28.43 6.51
C ASP A 9 21.37 26.90 6.41
N GLN A 10 22.56 26.42 6.81
CA GLN A 10 22.83 24.99 6.87
C GLN A 10 21.97 24.27 7.90
N MET A 11 21.72 24.90 9.06
CA MET A 11 20.83 24.36 10.08
C MET A 11 19.38 24.30 9.60
N GLN A 12 18.88 25.34 8.94
CA GLN A 12 17.55 25.36 8.34
C GLN A 12 17.40 24.30 7.25
N ALA A 13 18.40 24.13 6.38
CA ALA A 13 18.40 23.10 5.35
C ALA A 13 18.40 21.68 5.95
N ALA A 14 19.17 21.46 7.02
CA ALA A 14 19.20 20.18 7.73
C ALA A 14 17.85 19.85 8.40
N ILE A 15 17.20 20.85 9.01
CA ILE A 15 15.87 20.71 9.60
C ILE A 15 14.85 20.35 8.50
N ARG A 16 14.77 21.13 7.42
CA ARG A 16 13.83 20.85 6.30
C ARG A 16 14.00 19.44 5.75
N ARG A 17 15.23 19.01 5.49
CA ARG A 17 15.52 17.64 5.00
C ARG A 17 15.05 16.56 5.97
N LYS A 18 15.22 16.75 7.27
CA LYS A 18 14.78 15.78 8.29
C LYS A 18 13.26 15.71 8.38
N LEU A 19 12.58 16.85 8.30
CA LEU A 19 11.12 16.92 8.28
C LEU A 19 10.56 16.23 7.03
N GLU A 20 11.11 16.54 5.85
CA GLU A 20 10.77 15.87 4.59
C GLU A 20 10.98 14.35 4.67
N ALA A 21 12.12 13.89 5.20
CA ALA A 21 12.40 12.47 5.37
C ALA A 21 11.42 11.80 6.35
N GLY A 22 11.02 12.49 7.41
CA GLY A 22 10.01 12.04 8.37
C GLY A 22 8.64 11.86 7.71
N VAL A 23 8.16 12.86 6.98
CA VAL A 23 6.91 12.81 6.22
C VAL A 23 6.90 11.66 5.21
N ILE A 24 8.00 11.51 4.45
CA ILE A 24 8.20 10.44 3.48
C ILE A 24 8.14 9.05 4.14
N LYS A 25 8.70 8.90 5.34
CA LYS A 25 8.67 7.64 6.08
C LYS A 25 7.25 7.31 6.56
N MET A 26 6.55 8.30 7.11
CA MET A 26 5.16 8.16 7.56
C MET A 26 4.22 7.82 6.41
N GLU A 27 4.36 8.48 5.27
CA GLU A 27 3.60 8.20 4.05
C GLU A 27 3.83 6.75 3.57
N ASN A 28 5.09 6.32 3.50
CA ASN A 28 5.43 4.95 3.11
C ASN A 28 4.81 3.91 4.06
N GLN A 29 4.81 4.19 5.35
CA GLN A 29 4.20 3.34 6.36
C GLN A 29 2.68 3.29 6.18
N GLY A 30 2.03 4.44 6.02
CA GLY A 30 0.59 4.53 5.78
C GLY A 30 0.15 3.77 4.53
N LEU A 31 0.90 3.87 3.43
CA LEU A 31 0.63 3.12 2.21
C LEU A 31 0.75 1.60 2.41
N LYS A 32 1.78 1.15 3.15
CA LYS A 32 1.94 -0.27 3.47
C LYS A 32 0.82 -0.79 4.37
N GLU A 33 0.47 -0.06 5.43
CA GLU A 33 -0.62 -0.41 6.34
C GLU A 33 -1.97 -0.48 5.61
N ALA A 34 -2.26 0.52 4.76
CA ALA A 34 -3.43 0.52 3.88
C ALA A 34 -3.43 -0.71 2.96
N GLY A 35 -2.27 -1.03 2.37
CA GLY A 35 -2.10 -2.21 1.52
C GLY A 35 -2.36 -3.51 2.28
N GLU A 36 -1.91 -3.64 3.53
CA GLU A 36 -2.09 -4.85 4.32
C GLU A 36 -3.55 -5.08 4.73
N ILE A 37 -4.30 -4.01 5.02
CA ILE A 37 -5.75 -4.11 5.26
C ILE A 37 -6.44 -4.75 4.04
N LEU A 38 -6.11 -4.27 2.84
CA LEU A 38 -6.66 -4.81 1.59
C LEU A 38 -6.16 -6.23 1.32
N ALA A 39 -4.88 -6.50 1.55
CA ALA A 39 -4.29 -7.82 1.38
C ALA A 39 -4.98 -8.84 2.29
N GLN A 40 -5.18 -8.51 3.57
CA GLN A 40 -5.90 -9.37 4.50
C GLN A 40 -7.34 -9.62 4.05
N ALA A 41 -8.07 -8.56 3.67
CA ALA A 41 -9.43 -8.71 3.17
C ALA A 41 -9.51 -9.56 1.90
N GLN A 42 -8.50 -9.52 1.03
CA GLN A 42 -8.39 -10.42 -0.13
C GLN A 42 -8.11 -11.87 0.30
N ARG A 43 -7.23 -12.09 1.28
CA ARG A 43 -6.90 -13.44 1.80
C ARG A 43 -8.11 -14.13 2.43
N GLU A 44 -9.01 -13.38 3.05
CA GLU A 44 -10.24 -13.91 3.66
C GLU A 44 -11.29 -14.32 2.63
N LYS A 45 -11.31 -13.65 1.46
CA LYS A 45 -12.34 -13.88 0.42
C LYS A 45 -11.89 -14.79 -0.71
N VAL A 46 -10.58 -14.92 -0.92
CA VAL A 46 -10.05 -15.68 -2.05
C VAL A 46 -10.43 -17.16 -1.93
N PRO A 47 -10.91 -17.80 -3.02
CA PRO A 47 -11.22 -19.22 -2.98
C PRO A 47 -9.96 -20.07 -2.80
N VAL A 48 -10.07 -21.13 -1.99
CA VAL A 48 -8.97 -22.06 -1.69
C VAL A 48 -9.43 -23.48 -1.98
N SER A 49 -8.62 -24.21 -2.76
CA SER A 49 -8.82 -25.62 -3.05
C SER A 49 -8.10 -26.51 -2.04
N THR A 50 -8.47 -27.80 -1.96
CA THR A 50 -7.80 -28.80 -1.13
C THR A 50 -6.56 -29.43 -1.80
N ILE A 51 -6.25 -29.07 -3.04
CA ILE A 51 -5.11 -29.61 -3.80
C ILE A 51 -3.80 -29.05 -3.26
N GLU A 52 -2.80 -29.91 -3.10
CA GLU A 52 -1.47 -29.52 -2.61
C GLU A 52 -0.70 -28.69 -3.67
N HIS A 53 -0.83 -27.37 -3.60
CA HIS A 53 -0.07 -26.40 -4.39
C HIS A 53 0.00 -25.04 -3.67
N VAL A 54 0.79 -24.09 -4.19
CA VAL A 54 0.85 -22.72 -3.63
C VAL A 54 -0.47 -21.99 -3.85
N HIS A 55 -1.28 -21.82 -2.81
CA HIS A 55 -2.57 -21.14 -2.91
C HIS A 55 -2.43 -19.63 -3.09
N MET A 56 -3.42 -19.01 -3.74
CA MET A 56 -3.44 -17.55 -3.89
C MET A 56 -3.51 -16.84 -2.54
N ARG A 57 -4.26 -17.41 -1.58
CA ARG A 57 -4.33 -16.93 -0.19
C ARG A 57 -2.94 -16.70 0.42
N ASP A 58 -2.02 -17.63 0.17
CA ASP A 58 -0.71 -17.63 0.80
C ASP A 58 0.32 -16.79 0.01
N ASP A 59 -0.01 -16.37 -1.22
CA ASP A 59 0.86 -15.55 -2.10
C ASP A 59 0.32 -14.13 -2.33
N ILE A 60 -0.81 -13.74 -1.71
CA ILE A 60 -1.28 -12.35 -1.69
C ILE A 60 -0.34 -11.50 -0.84
N LYS A 61 0.22 -10.45 -1.46
CA LYS A 61 1.21 -9.57 -0.85
C LYS A 61 1.03 -8.11 -1.26
N VAL A 62 1.60 -7.24 -0.44
CA VAL A 62 1.75 -5.81 -0.72
C VAL A 62 3.13 -5.57 -1.31
N SER A 63 3.19 -4.87 -2.44
CA SER A 63 4.48 -4.51 -3.04
C SER A 63 5.24 -3.50 -2.18
N PRO A 64 6.57 -3.38 -2.35
CA PRO A 64 7.28 -2.19 -1.88
C PRO A 64 6.62 -0.93 -2.44
N VAL A 65 6.73 0.18 -1.70
CA VAL A 65 6.25 1.48 -2.18
C VAL A 65 7.07 1.86 -3.40
N ARG A 66 6.37 2.13 -4.50
CA ARG A 66 6.96 2.60 -5.75
C ARG A 66 6.57 4.06 -5.95
N ARG A 67 7.46 4.81 -6.60
CA ARG A 67 7.15 6.15 -7.09
C ARG A 67 6.90 6.05 -8.58
N GLN A 68 5.72 6.44 -9.02
CA GLN A 68 5.30 6.48 -10.41
C GLN A 68 4.65 7.84 -10.67
N ASP A 69 5.13 8.56 -11.68
CA ASP A 69 4.60 9.88 -12.08
C ASP A 69 4.52 10.90 -10.93
N GLY A 70 5.53 10.89 -10.05
CA GLY A 70 5.58 11.77 -8.89
C GLY A 70 4.77 11.29 -7.68
N LEU A 71 3.85 10.35 -7.87
CA LEU A 71 2.98 9.77 -6.85
C LEU A 71 3.58 8.49 -6.27
N ARG A 72 3.33 8.25 -4.98
CA ARG A 72 3.73 7.03 -4.29
C ARG A 72 2.56 6.09 -4.19
N SER A 73 2.79 4.83 -4.54
CA SER A 73 1.75 3.81 -4.56
C SER A 73 2.29 2.45 -4.15
N VAL A 74 1.36 1.59 -3.71
CA VAL A 74 1.60 0.16 -3.48
C VAL A 74 0.63 -0.63 -4.33
N THR A 75 1.08 -1.80 -4.78
CA THR A 75 0.24 -2.77 -5.50
C THR A 75 -0.10 -3.89 -4.54
N ILE A 76 -1.38 -4.27 -4.50
CA ILE A 76 -1.89 -5.38 -3.68
C ILE A 76 -2.40 -6.48 -4.61
N GLY A 77 -1.96 -7.71 -4.38
CA GLY A 77 -2.51 -8.86 -5.08
C GLY A 77 -1.65 -10.12 -4.97
N PRO A 78 -2.08 -11.19 -5.64
CA PRO A 78 -1.31 -12.43 -5.71
C PRO A 78 0.04 -12.24 -6.40
N GLY A 79 1.04 -12.97 -5.94
CA GLY A 79 2.38 -12.94 -6.48
C GLY A 79 2.53 -13.58 -7.85
N LYS A 80 3.71 -13.42 -8.45
CA LYS A 80 4.00 -13.90 -9.82
C LYS A 80 3.63 -15.36 -10.08
N LYS A 81 3.71 -16.24 -9.07
CA LYS A 81 3.39 -17.67 -9.19
C LYS A 81 1.89 -17.94 -9.31
N THR A 82 1.07 -17.05 -8.75
CA THR A 82 -0.38 -17.26 -8.62
C THR A 82 -1.21 -16.18 -9.32
N ALA A 83 -0.60 -15.07 -9.73
CA ALA A 83 -1.25 -13.93 -10.36
C ALA A 83 -1.97 -14.28 -11.68
N TRP A 84 -1.40 -15.18 -12.49
CA TRP A 84 -1.96 -15.54 -13.80
C TRP A 84 -3.38 -16.11 -13.72
N ARG A 85 -3.75 -16.73 -12.60
CA ARG A 85 -5.09 -17.32 -12.38
C ARG A 85 -6.05 -16.46 -11.57
N ALA A 86 -5.58 -15.35 -11.01
CA ALA A 86 -6.40 -14.47 -10.19
C ALA A 86 -7.58 -13.86 -10.97
N HIS A 87 -7.37 -13.54 -12.25
CA HIS A 87 -8.41 -13.04 -13.14
C HIS A 87 -9.56 -14.05 -13.32
N PHE A 88 -9.26 -15.36 -13.35
CA PHE A 88 -10.29 -16.39 -13.48
C PHE A 88 -11.20 -16.45 -12.25
N SER A 89 -10.66 -16.26 -11.04
CA SER A 89 -11.49 -16.14 -9.85
C SER A 89 -12.30 -14.84 -9.85
N GLU A 90 -11.70 -13.72 -10.27
CA GLU A 90 -12.35 -12.42 -10.22
C GLU A 90 -13.52 -12.28 -11.21
N PHE A 91 -13.35 -12.76 -12.44
CA PHE A 91 -14.34 -12.58 -13.52
C PHE A 91 -15.08 -13.86 -13.90
N GLY A 92 -14.67 -15.00 -13.33
CA GLY A 92 -15.19 -16.30 -13.71
C GLY A 92 -14.61 -16.78 -15.04
N THR A 93 -15.06 -17.96 -15.44
CA THR A 93 -14.73 -18.58 -16.72
C THR A 93 -16.01 -19.08 -17.37
N ARG A 94 -15.91 -19.61 -18.60
CA ARG A 94 -17.05 -20.25 -19.27
C ARG A 94 -17.70 -21.35 -18.42
N ASN A 95 -16.93 -22.07 -17.60
CA ASN A 95 -17.38 -23.26 -16.89
C ASN A 95 -17.50 -23.07 -15.36
N GLN A 96 -17.04 -21.94 -14.83
CA GLN A 96 -17.03 -21.66 -13.39
C GLN A 96 -17.48 -20.22 -13.14
N PRO A 97 -18.46 -19.98 -12.25
CA PRO A 97 -18.91 -18.64 -11.94
C PRO A 97 -17.81 -17.83 -11.25
N ALA A 98 -17.91 -16.49 -11.35
CA ALA A 98 -16.99 -15.58 -10.69
C ALA A 98 -17.08 -15.71 -9.16
N GLN A 99 -15.92 -15.76 -8.52
CA GLN A 99 -15.74 -15.72 -7.07
C GLN A 99 -14.82 -14.53 -6.75
N PRO A 100 -15.34 -13.29 -6.92
CA PRO A 100 -14.52 -12.10 -6.81
C PRO A 100 -14.03 -11.91 -5.39
N PHE A 101 -12.76 -11.54 -5.25
CA PHE A 101 -12.11 -11.34 -3.97
C PHE A 101 -11.38 -9.99 -3.93
N ILE A 102 -10.96 -9.45 -5.08
CA ILE A 102 -10.29 -8.15 -5.16
C ILE A 102 -11.31 -7.04 -5.01
N TYR A 103 -12.36 -7.03 -5.84
CA TYR A 103 -13.36 -5.98 -5.81
C TYR A 103 -14.10 -5.89 -4.47
N PRO A 104 -14.60 -6.99 -3.87
CA PRO A 104 -15.30 -6.91 -2.57
C PRO A 104 -14.36 -6.48 -1.45
N ALA A 105 -13.11 -6.97 -1.43
CA ALA A 105 -12.11 -6.54 -0.45
C ALA A 105 -11.86 -5.04 -0.52
N PHE A 106 -11.74 -4.48 -1.73
CA PHE A 106 -11.60 -3.04 -1.93
C PHE A 106 -12.88 -2.28 -1.52
N HIS A 107 -14.05 -2.71 -1.99
CA HIS A 107 -15.30 -1.98 -1.79
C HIS A 107 -15.66 -1.84 -0.31
N GLU A 108 -15.48 -2.90 0.47
CA GLU A 108 -15.78 -2.91 1.91
C GLU A 108 -14.78 -2.08 2.73
N ASN A 109 -13.51 -2.06 2.31
CA ASN A 109 -12.43 -1.42 3.07
C ASN A 109 -12.07 -0.01 2.58
N LYS A 110 -12.63 0.47 1.46
CA LYS A 110 -12.28 1.78 0.86
C LYS A 110 -12.37 2.94 1.85
N VAL A 111 -13.40 2.96 2.71
CA VAL A 111 -13.61 4.02 3.70
C VAL A 111 -12.54 3.94 4.80
N LYS A 112 -12.30 2.73 5.32
CA LYS A 112 -11.30 2.47 6.36
C LYS A 112 -9.89 2.84 5.88
N VAL A 113 -9.54 2.45 4.65
CA VAL A 113 -8.26 2.77 4.02
C VAL A 113 -8.12 4.28 3.81
N ALA A 114 -9.15 4.95 3.29
CA ALA A 114 -9.13 6.40 3.11
C ALA A 114 -8.95 7.14 4.45
N GLN A 115 -9.62 6.71 5.51
CA GLN A 115 -9.47 7.27 6.85
C GLN A 115 -8.06 7.05 7.41
N LEU A 116 -7.49 5.85 7.24
CA LEU A 116 -6.11 5.55 7.66
C LEU A 116 -5.11 6.48 6.97
N LEU A 117 -5.20 6.61 5.65
CA LEU A 117 -4.32 7.47 4.86
C LEU A 117 -4.46 8.94 5.27
N ALA A 118 -5.70 9.43 5.45
CA ALA A 118 -5.96 10.80 5.90
C ALA A 118 -5.41 11.05 7.31
N ASN A 119 -5.52 10.09 8.23
CA ASN A 119 -4.96 10.19 9.57
C ASN A 119 -3.43 10.17 9.55
N THR A 120 -2.82 9.34 8.69
CA THR A 120 -1.36 9.30 8.54
C THR A 120 -0.81 10.57 7.91
N MET A 121 -1.51 11.15 6.92
CA MET A 121 -1.16 12.48 6.39
C MET A 121 -1.28 13.57 7.45
N ARG A 122 -2.36 13.59 8.25
CA ARG A 122 -2.52 14.56 9.33
C ARG A 122 -1.41 14.47 10.38
N ARG A 123 -1.01 13.26 10.77
CA ARG A 123 0.14 13.05 11.68
C ARG A 123 1.44 13.53 11.04
N GLY A 124 1.68 13.19 9.77
CA GLY A 124 2.87 13.63 9.04
C GLY A 124 3.00 15.16 8.95
N MET A 125 1.89 15.89 8.83
CA MET A 125 1.88 17.37 8.81
C MET A 125 2.04 18.01 10.20
N ALA A 126 1.73 17.30 11.28
CA ALA A 126 1.86 17.81 12.64
C ALA A 126 3.22 17.50 13.28
N GLU A 127 3.88 16.43 12.82
CA GLU A 127 5.19 15.97 13.29
C GLU A 127 6.36 16.39 12.38
N GLY A 128 6.06 16.88 11.18
CA GLY A 128 7.00 17.46 10.21
C GLY A 128 6.96 18.98 10.22
#